data_AF-A0A7Y7H1R4-F1
#
_entry.id   AF-A0A7Y7H1R4-F1
#
_cell.length_a   1.000
_cell.length_b   1.000
_cell.length_c   1.000
_cell.angle_alpha   90.00
_cell.angle_beta   90.00
_cell.angle_gamma   90.00
#
_symmetry.space_group_name_H-M   'P 1'
#
loop_
_entity.id
_entity.type
_entity.pdbx_description
1 polymer ?
#
loop_
_entity_poly.entity_id
_entity_poly.type
_entity_poly.pdbx_seq_one_letter_code
_entity_poly.pdbx_strand_id
1 'polypeptide(L)'
;MNRKILFLFLFQVTILKSYAQLQTYYHKIESVSNNEKSATKLFQRIDSIKQTRQPHDSKVTTYFDRDVDFGYKHQRINVVFNGLNRYQVNLLIKDDCILFSSVIYDNSFYEDPAFDKMNQKENRPKIDTVQVLEYLKRRNAFYKSSKSINDLIHELNLDKTYAFFCGDGSPQTAMGKYIERIVKNNNIKKLKNLLVSFCCEEQAYGVAGIQMLQKKDVDISSDIIKIAAHIKERKSALVTCAGCLTGIVSTDY
;
A
#
# COMPACT_ATOMS: atom_id res chain seq x y z
N MET A 1 39.09 -12.41 28.83
CA MET A 1 38.07 -12.41 27.75
C MET A 1 38.56 -11.49 26.63
N ASN A 2 38.72 -12.00 25.41
CA ASN A 2 39.29 -11.25 24.28
C ASN A 2 38.36 -10.07 23.93
N ARG A 3 38.89 -8.85 23.81
CA ARG A 3 38.10 -7.62 23.53
C ARG A 3 37.19 -7.79 22.29
N LYS A 4 37.66 -8.53 21.27
CA LYS A 4 36.87 -8.85 20.08
C LYS A 4 35.65 -9.73 20.37
N ILE A 5 35.77 -10.68 21.30
CA ILE A 5 34.67 -11.56 21.73
C ILE A 5 33.63 -10.78 22.54
N LEU A 6 34.07 -9.87 23.42
CA LEU A 6 33.16 -8.98 24.15
C LEU A 6 32.39 -8.03 23.22
N PHE A 7 33.05 -7.48 22.19
CA PHE A 7 32.39 -6.66 21.17
C PHE A 7 31.37 -7.45 20.35
N LEU A 8 31.70 -8.68 19.92
CA LEU A 8 30.77 -9.57 19.23
C LEU A 8 29.55 -9.92 20.09
N PHE A 9 29.76 -10.21 21.38
CA PHE A 9 28.65 -10.47 22.31
C PHE A 9 27.76 -9.25 22.54
N LEU A 10 28.35 -8.06 22.75
CA LEU A 10 27.59 -6.82 22.92
C LEU A 10 26.78 -6.48 21.65
N PHE A 11 27.36 -6.70 20.47
CA PHE A 11 26.69 -6.50 19.18
C PHE A 11 25.53 -7.48 18.96
N GLN A 12 25.70 -8.76 19.34
CA GLN A 12 24.61 -9.74 19.27
C GLN A 12 23.47 -9.39 20.24
N VAL A 13 23.77 -8.92 21.45
CA VAL A 13 22.75 -8.53 22.45
C VAL A 13 21.97 -7.30 21.99
N THR A 14 22.61 -6.32 21.35
CA THR A 14 21.91 -5.12 20.85
C THR A 14 20.97 -5.46 19.68
N ILE A 15 21.39 -6.34 18.76
CA ILE A 15 20.55 -6.80 17.64
C ILE A 15 19.34 -7.60 18.13
N LEU A 16 19.53 -8.49 19.11
CA LEU A 16 18.42 -9.27 19.68
C LEU A 16 17.40 -8.37 20.40
N LYS A 17 17.88 -7.34 21.10
CA LYS A 17 17.00 -6.37 21.77
C LYS A 17 16.20 -5.52 20.78
N SER A 18 16.81 -5.09 19.68
CA SER A 18 16.09 -4.30 18.65
C SER A 18 15.02 -5.15 17.96
N TYR A 19 15.32 -6.42 17.65
CA TYR A 19 14.35 -7.34 17.04
C TYR A 19 13.16 -7.64 17.97
N ALA A 20 13.41 -7.91 19.24
CA ALA A 20 12.35 -8.15 20.22
C ALA A 20 11.44 -6.92 20.40
N GLN A 21 12.02 -5.71 20.38
CA GLN A 21 11.25 -4.47 20.43
C GLN A 21 10.39 -4.28 19.18
N LEU A 22 10.97 -4.54 18.00
CA LEU A 22 10.27 -4.48 16.71
C LEU A 22 9.01 -5.37 16.71
N GLN A 23 9.12 -6.63 17.15
CA GLN A 23 7.97 -7.54 17.26
C GLN A 23 6.97 -7.15 18.35
N THR A 24 7.46 -6.66 19.50
CA THR A 24 6.59 -6.22 20.60
C THR A 24 5.65 -5.09 20.15
N TYR A 25 6.18 -4.12 19.41
CA TYR A 25 5.38 -3.04 18.88
C TYR A 25 4.43 -3.50 17.76
N TYR A 26 4.89 -4.41 16.90
CA TYR A 26 4.02 -5.02 15.89
C TYR A 26 2.76 -5.60 16.54
N HIS A 27 2.92 -6.48 17.53
CA HIS A 27 1.80 -7.12 18.21
C HIS A 27 0.92 -6.13 18.98
N LYS A 28 1.50 -5.04 19.49
CA LYS A 28 0.72 -3.97 20.15
C LYS A 28 -0.17 -3.24 19.13
N ILE A 29 0.38 -2.87 17.97
CA ILE A 29 -0.38 -2.23 16.89
C ILE A 29 -1.44 -3.19 16.36
N GLU A 30 -1.06 -4.44 16.07
CA GLU A 30 -1.96 -5.51 15.63
C GLU A 30 -3.11 -5.73 16.61
N SER A 31 -2.83 -5.80 17.90
CA SER A 31 -3.86 -5.94 18.94
C SER A 31 -4.85 -4.77 18.93
N VAL A 32 -4.39 -3.54 18.78
CA VAL A 32 -5.28 -2.36 18.70
C VAL A 32 -6.10 -2.42 17.41
N SER A 33 -5.47 -2.66 16.26
CA SER A 33 -6.15 -2.83 14.96
C SER A 33 -7.22 -3.91 14.99
N ASN A 34 -6.95 -5.01 15.70
CA ASN A 34 -7.88 -6.13 15.81
C ASN A 34 -9.08 -5.85 16.73
N ASN A 35 -9.00 -4.85 17.62
CA ASN A 35 -10.09 -4.54 18.54
C ASN A 35 -10.91 -3.33 18.10
N GLU A 36 -10.31 -2.40 17.36
CA GLU A 36 -11.01 -1.21 16.89
C GLU A 36 -11.90 -1.49 15.68
N LYS A 37 -13.01 -0.74 15.63
CA LYS A 37 -13.96 -0.75 14.49
C LYS A 37 -14.02 0.60 13.77
N SER A 38 -13.51 1.67 14.39
CA SER A 38 -13.48 3.02 13.84
C SER A 38 -12.06 3.36 13.43
N ALA A 39 -11.86 3.84 12.21
CA ALA A 39 -10.55 4.25 11.71
C ALA A 39 -9.99 5.42 12.52
N THR A 40 -10.85 6.38 12.86
CA THR A 40 -10.50 7.52 13.72
C THR A 40 -10.05 7.08 15.11
N LYS A 41 -10.80 6.18 15.77
CA LYS A 41 -10.41 5.64 17.09
C LYS A 41 -9.14 4.80 17.01
N LEU A 42 -8.98 4.01 15.96
CA LEU A 42 -7.76 3.24 15.71
C LEU A 42 -6.53 4.15 15.63
N PHE A 43 -6.60 5.22 14.82
CA PHE A 43 -5.52 6.20 14.70
C PHE A 43 -5.19 6.81 16.07
N GLN A 44 -6.19 7.27 16.83
CA GLN A 44 -5.99 7.86 18.15
C GLN A 44 -5.34 6.88 19.14
N ARG A 45 -5.76 5.61 19.13
CA ARG A 45 -5.18 4.60 20.01
C ARG A 45 -3.75 4.26 19.62
N ILE A 46 -3.45 4.12 18.33
CA ILE A 46 -2.07 3.91 17.86
C ILE A 46 -1.20 5.13 18.22
N ASP A 47 -1.70 6.35 18.01
CA ASP A 47 -1.00 7.58 18.38
C ASP A 47 -0.71 7.64 19.88
N SER A 48 -1.65 7.23 20.73
CA SER A 48 -1.46 7.17 22.19
C SER A 48 -0.33 6.21 22.62
N ILE A 49 0.01 5.20 21.83
CA ILE A 49 1.12 4.28 22.13
C ILE A 49 2.44 5.06 22.22
N LYS A 50 2.61 6.14 21.45
CA LYS A 50 3.82 6.98 21.43
C LYS A 50 4.12 7.62 22.80
N GLN A 51 3.07 7.92 23.58
CA GLN A 51 3.18 8.64 24.85
C GLN A 51 3.85 7.81 25.94
N THR A 52 3.99 6.49 25.75
CA THR A 52 4.63 5.58 26.70
C THR A 52 6.13 5.37 26.44
N ARG A 53 6.75 6.11 25.51
CA ARG A 53 8.08 5.84 24.93
C ARG A 53 8.89 7.12 24.75
N GLN A 54 10.07 7.06 24.11
CA GLN A 54 10.83 8.24 23.67
C GLN A 54 9.98 8.99 22.63
N PRO A 55 9.21 10.01 23.03
CA PRO A 55 8.11 10.51 22.20
C PRO A 55 8.64 11.33 21.02
N HIS A 56 9.84 11.90 21.18
CA HIS A 56 10.45 12.82 20.23
C HIS A 56 10.82 12.15 18.89
N ASP A 57 11.11 10.85 18.91
CA ASP A 57 11.47 10.07 17.70
C ASP A 57 10.34 9.15 17.22
N SER A 58 9.13 9.33 17.76
CA SER A 58 7.97 8.50 17.43
C SER A 58 6.92 9.31 16.69
N LYS A 59 6.41 8.78 15.57
CA LYS A 59 5.46 9.47 14.70
C LYS A 59 4.37 8.53 14.23
N VAL A 60 3.12 8.98 14.29
CA VAL A 60 1.97 8.33 13.68
C VAL A 60 1.34 9.30 12.72
N THR A 61 1.23 8.92 11.45
CA THR A 61 0.69 9.79 10.39
C THR A 61 -0.16 9.00 9.44
N THR A 62 -1.26 9.59 9.00
CA THR A 62 -1.97 9.12 7.81
C THR A 62 -1.08 9.36 6.60
N TYR A 63 -0.67 8.29 5.92
CA TYR A 63 0.15 8.36 4.72
C TYR A 63 -0.72 8.70 3.51
N PHE A 64 -1.85 8.03 3.37
CA PHE A 64 -2.92 8.43 2.46
C PHE A 64 -4.29 8.01 3.03
N ASP A 65 -5.31 8.75 2.63
CA ASP A 65 -6.73 8.38 2.77
C ASP A 65 -7.39 8.65 1.41
N ARG A 66 -7.70 7.59 0.67
CA ARG A 66 -8.11 7.69 -0.74
C ARG A 66 -9.32 6.84 -1.06
N ASP A 67 -10.18 7.32 -1.94
CA ASP A 67 -11.26 6.50 -2.49
C ASP A 67 -10.67 5.32 -3.25
N VAL A 68 -11.17 4.10 -3.02
CA VAL A 68 -10.82 2.92 -3.81
C VAL A 68 -11.93 2.58 -4.79
N ASP A 69 -13.19 2.65 -4.39
CA ASP A 69 -14.36 2.48 -5.25
C ASP A 69 -15.64 2.65 -4.41
N PHE A 70 -16.72 3.17 -5.01
CA PHE A 70 -18.09 3.08 -4.46
C PHE A 70 -18.28 3.64 -3.03
N GLY A 71 -17.51 4.66 -2.65
CA GLY A 71 -17.53 5.24 -1.31
C GLY A 71 -16.71 4.46 -0.27
N TYR A 72 -15.98 3.42 -0.70
CA TYR A 72 -15.00 2.73 0.13
C TYR A 72 -13.65 3.42 -0.02
N LYS A 73 -12.92 3.55 1.09
CA LYS A 73 -11.60 4.16 1.12
C LYS A 73 -10.51 3.18 1.52
N HIS A 74 -9.33 3.37 0.98
CA HIS A 74 -8.09 2.79 1.49
C HIS A 74 -7.34 3.86 2.26
N GLN A 75 -7.17 3.61 3.55
CA GLN A 75 -6.34 4.44 4.41
C GLN A 75 -5.09 3.65 4.79
N ARG A 76 -3.92 4.28 4.69
CA ARG A 76 -2.68 3.76 5.23
C ARG A 76 -2.19 4.68 6.34
N ILE A 77 -1.91 4.10 7.49
CA ILE A 77 -1.30 4.79 8.63
C ILE A 77 0.15 4.33 8.74
N ASN A 78 1.09 5.27 8.67
CA ASN A 78 2.49 5.00 8.95
C ASN A 78 2.76 5.21 10.44
N VAL A 79 3.45 4.24 11.05
CA VAL A 79 3.82 4.23 12.45
C VAL A 79 5.32 4.08 12.55
N VAL A 80 5.99 5.06 13.16
CA VAL A 80 7.41 5.03 13.46
C VAL A 80 7.58 5.11 14.96
N PHE A 81 8.25 4.14 15.58
CA PHE A 81 8.60 4.17 17.00
C PHE A 81 10.11 4.14 17.19
N ASN A 82 10.60 5.02 18.07
CA ASN A 82 12.02 5.17 18.38
C ASN A 82 12.90 5.42 17.12
N GLY A 83 12.38 6.13 16.11
CA GLY A 83 13.06 6.49 14.86
C GLY A 83 13.34 5.35 13.87
N LEU A 84 13.38 4.10 14.34
CA LEU A 84 13.86 2.94 13.59
C LEU A 84 12.79 1.89 13.32
N ASN A 85 11.79 1.74 14.21
CA ASN A 85 10.78 0.69 14.06
C ASN A 85 9.61 1.23 13.24
N ARG A 86 9.46 0.74 12.02
CA ARG A 86 8.51 1.28 11.04
C ARG A 86 7.47 0.25 10.66
N TYR A 87 6.21 0.66 10.66
CA TYR A 87 5.06 -0.17 10.36
C TYR A 87 4.07 0.60 9.50
N GLN A 88 3.27 -0.13 8.74
CA GLN A 88 2.13 0.39 8.02
C GLN A 88 0.88 -0.36 8.47
N VAL A 89 -0.19 0.38 8.75
CA VAL A 89 -1.53 -0.19 8.97
C VAL A 89 -2.38 0.13 7.75
N ASN A 90 -2.80 -0.91 7.04
CA ASN A 90 -3.63 -0.79 5.84
C ASN A 90 -5.08 -1.08 6.18
N LEU A 91 -5.99 -0.18 5.78
CA LEU A 91 -7.40 -0.24 6.13
C LEU A 91 -8.27 -0.16 4.88
N LEU A 92 -9.33 -0.96 4.82
CA LEU A 92 -10.50 -0.70 3.95
C LEU A 92 -11.61 -0.16 4.83
N ILE A 93 -12.12 1.03 4.50
CA ILE A 93 -13.05 1.77 5.34
C ILE A 93 -14.30 2.16 4.56
N LYS A 94 -15.45 2.18 5.23
CA LYS A 94 -16.68 2.81 4.76
C LYS A 94 -17.32 3.57 5.92
N ASP A 95 -17.57 4.87 5.76
CA ASP A 95 -18.18 5.72 6.80
C ASP A 95 -17.49 5.59 8.17
N ASP A 96 -16.15 5.67 8.19
CA ASP A 96 -15.26 5.46 9.36
C ASP A 96 -15.22 4.01 9.91
N CYS A 97 -16.10 3.12 9.47
CA CYS A 97 -16.07 1.70 9.84
C CYS A 97 -14.94 0.96 9.14
N ILE A 98 -14.12 0.25 9.91
CA ILE A 98 -13.05 -0.62 9.40
C ILE A 98 -13.65 -1.96 8.99
N LEU A 99 -13.54 -2.28 7.70
CA LEU A 99 -13.98 -3.56 7.12
C LEU A 99 -12.81 -4.54 6.97
N PHE A 100 -11.61 -4.01 6.75
CA PHE A 100 -10.38 -4.77 6.70
C PHE A 100 -9.27 -3.97 7.38
N SER A 101 -8.42 -4.65 8.12
CA SER A 101 -7.18 -4.09 8.65
C SER A 101 -6.04 -5.09 8.58
N SER A 102 -4.86 -4.65 8.14
CA SER A 102 -3.62 -5.42 8.24
C SER A 102 -2.48 -4.54 8.76
N VAL A 103 -1.54 -5.17 9.47
CA VAL A 103 -0.32 -4.53 9.96
C VAL A 103 0.85 -5.19 9.27
N ILE A 104 1.74 -4.38 8.69
CA ILE A 104 2.96 -4.84 8.03
C ILE A 104 4.15 -4.04 8.51
N TYR A 105 5.32 -4.66 8.52
CA TYR A 105 6.60 -3.98 8.60
C TYR A 105 6.81 -3.17 7.33
N ASP A 106 7.22 -1.92 7.51
CA ASP A 106 7.48 -0.99 6.41
C ASP A 106 8.79 -1.37 5.69
N ASN A 107 8.69 -1.68 4.39
CA ASN A 107 9.82 -2.07 3.55
C ASN A 107 10.24 -0.97 2.54
N SER A 108 9.70 0.24 2.67
CA SER A 108 9.81 1.30 1.64
C SER A 108 11.22 1.85 1.43
N PHE A 109 12.14 1.73 2.40
CA PHE A 109 13.47 2.36 2.33
C PHE A 109 14.59 1.46 1.82
N TYR A 110 14.43 0.14 1.93
CA TYR A 110 15.54 -0.79 1.66
C TYR A 110 15.16 -1.98 0.78
N GLU A 111 13.88 -2.18 0.46
CA GLU A 111 13.37 -3.38 -0.23
C GLU A 111 13.99 -4.67 0.36
N ASP A 112 14.21 -4.69 1.68
CA ASP A 112 14.89 -5.77 2.37
C ASP A 112 13.97 -7.00 2.37
N PRO A 113 14.37 -8.11 1.72
CA PRO A 113 13.58 -9.33 1.68
C PRO A 113 13.27 -9.91 3.07
N ALA A 114 13.99 -9.49 4.11
CA ALA A 114 13.70 -9.87 5.48
C ALA A 114 12.32 -9.36 5.94
N PHE A 115 11.95 -8.12 5.62
CA PHE A 115 10.64 -7.57 5.99
C PHE A 115 9.51 -8.27 5.24
N ASP A 116 9.71 -8.65 3.97
CA ASP A 116 8.73 -9.42 3.21
C ASP A 116 8.47 -10.79 3.86
N LYS A 117 9.54 -11.48 4.29
CA LYS A 117 9.41 -12.77 5.01
C LYS A 117 8.71 -12.59 6.36
N MET A 118 9.01 -11.52 7.10
CA MET A 118 8.32 -11.21 8.35
C MET A 118 6.84 -10.93 8.11
N ASN A 119 6.51 -10.14 7.09
CA ASN A 119 5.13 -9.84 6.69
C ASN A 119 4.37 -11.11 6.28
N GLN A 120 4.98 -12.02 5.53
CA GLN A 120 4.37 -13.31 5.19
C GLN A 120 4.10 -14.18 6.42
N LYS A 121 4.97 -14.12 7.42
CA LYS A 121 4.85 -14.92 8.66
C LYS A 121 3.84 -14.34 9.64
N GLU A 122 3.87 -13.02 9.83
CA GLU A 122 3.23 -12.34 10.96
C GLU A 122 1.93 -11.63 10.58
N ASN A 123 1.73 -11.23 9.32
CA ASN A 123 0.50 -10.53 8.93
C ASN A 123 -0.73 -11.41 9.14
N ARG A 124 -1.57 -11.02 10.11
CA ARG A 124 -2.90 -11.59 10.38
C ARG A 124 -3.97 -10.54 10.16
N PRO A 125 -4.43 -10.34 8.90
CA PRO A 125 -5.47 -9.37 8.64
C PRO A 125 -6.78 -9.71 9.37
N LYS A 126 -7.42 -8.69 9.94
CA LYS A 126 -8.80 -8.79 10.43
C LYS A 126 -9.75 -8.32 9.34
N ILE A 127 -10.83 -9.08 9.17
CA ILE A 127 -11.75 -8.90 8.06
C ILE A 127 -13.19 -9.04 8.59
N ASP A 128 -14.01 -8.04 8.32
CA ASP A 128 -15.47 -8.20 8.32
C ASP A 128 -15.85 -8.90 7.02
N THR A 129 -15.87 -10.24 7.06
CA THR A 129 -16.07 -11.07 5.88
C THR A 129 -17.37 -10.74 5.13
N VAL A 130 -18.44 -10.40 5.85
CA VAL A 130 -19.74 -10.11 5.22
C VAL A 130 -19.64 -8.81 4.42
N GLN A 131 -19.16 -7.75 5.05
CA GLN A 131 -19.06 -6.44 4.41
C GLN A 131 -18.02 -6.40 3.28
N VAL A 132 -16.90 -7.11 3.45
CA VAL A 132 -15.87 -7.23 2.41
C VAL A 132 -16.37 -8.05 1.22
N LEU A 133 -17.13 -9.13 1.44
CA LEU A 133 -17.73 -9.88 0.33
C LEU A 133 -18.77 -9.06 -0.44
N GLU A 134 -19.54 -8.20 0.24
CA GLU A 134 -20.45 -7.27 -0.42
C GLU A 134 -19.68 -6.29 -1.33
N TYR A 135 -18.62 -5.68 -0.80
CA TYR A 135 -17.72 -4.82 -1.56
C TYR A 135 -17.14 -5.54 -2.80
N LEU A 136 -16.59 -6.74 -2.60
CA LEU A 136 -16.02 -7.55 -3.67
C LEU A 136 -17.06 -7.92 -4.72
N LYS A 137 -18.29 -8.27 -4.33
CA LYS A 137 -19.38 -8.57 -5.26
C LYS A 137 -19.69 -7.37 -6.16
N ARG A 138 -19.86 -6.19 -5.58
CA ARG A 138 -20.14 -4.95 -6.33
C ARG A 138 -18.99 -4.63 -7.28
N ARG A 139 -17.76 -4.72 -6.79
CA ARG A 139 -16.57 -4.42 -7.57
C ARG A 139 -16.37 -5.42 -8.71
N ASN A 140 -16.42 -6.71 -8.45
CA ASN A 140 -16.27 -7.74 -9.48
C ASN A 140 -17.34 -7.62 -10.57
N ALA A 141 -18.57 -7.24 -10.23
CA ALA A 141 -19.63 -7.00 -11.20
C ALA A 141 -19.34 -5.80 -12.12
N PHE A 142 -18.75 -4.72 -11.59
CA PHE A 142 -18.37 -3.54 -12.34
C PHE A 142 -17.14 -3.78 -13.23
N TYR A 143 -16.05 -4.26 -12.63
CA TYR A 143 -14.75 -4.48 -13.29
C TYR A 143 -14.71 -5.74 -14.16
N LYS A 144 -15.77 -6.56 -14.14
CA LYS A 144 -15.83 -7.88 -14.80
C LYS A 144 -14.63 -8.75 -14.41
N SER A 145 -14.38 -8.83 -13.10
CA SER A 145 -13.27 -9.56 -12.49
C SER A 145 -13.76 -10.64 -11.53
N SER A 146 -12.83 -11.45 -11.03
CA SER A 146 -13.07 -12.50 -10.03
C SER A 146 -12.12 -12.37 -8.84
N LYS A 147 -11.87 -11.12 -8.40
CA LYS A 147 -10.97 -10.82 -7.28
C LYS A 147 -11.52 -11.43 -5.99
N SER A 148 -10.64 -12.08 -5.25
CA SER A 148 -10.89 -12.73 -3.96
C SER A 148 -10.52 -11.83 -2.79
N ILE A 149 -10.83 -12.28 -1.57
CA ILE A 149 -10.33 -11.64 -0.34
C ILE A 149 -8.79 -11.66 -0.32
N ASN A 150 -8.15 -12.74 -0.77
CA ASN A 150 -6.69 -12.83 -0.79
C ASN A 150 -6.07 -11.80 -1.75
N ASP A 151 -6.69 -11.55 -2.90
CA ASP A 151 -6.23 -10.50 -3.82
C ASP A 151 -6.35 -9.12 -3.16
N LEU A 152 -7.45 -8.87 -2.43
CA LEU A 152 -7.64 -7.63 -1.68
C LEU A 152 -6.58 -7.44 -0.59
N ILE A 153 -6.34 -8.47 0.22
CA ILE A 153 -5.29 -8.45 1.26
C ILE A 153 -3.94 -8.14 0.61
N HIS A 154 -3.60 -8.83 -0.47
CA HIS A 154 -2.33 -8.64 -1.15
C HIS A 154 -2.19 -7.23 -1.69
N GLU A 155 -3.17 -6.77 -2.48
CA GLU A 155 -3.07 -5.52 -3.25
C GLU A 155 -3.20 -4.26 -2.40
N LEU A 156 -3.97 -4.28 -1.30
CA LEU A 156 -4.01 -3.15 -0.35
C LEU A 156 -2.72 -3.03 0.48
N ASN A 157 -1.97 -4.12 0.64
CA ASN A 157 -0.67 -4.11 1.31
C ASN A 157 0.50 -3.77 0.37
N LEU A 158 0.27 -3.65 -0.95
CA LEU A 158 1.33 -3.26 -1.87
C LEU A 158 1.81 -1.83 -1.58
N ASP A 159 3.12 -1.65 -1.58
CA ASP A 159 3.75 -0.35 -1.59
C ASP A 159 4.27 -0.07 -3.00
N LYS A 160 3.47 0.64 -3.79
CA LYS A 160 3.77 1.00 -5.17
C LYS A 160 3.82 2.51 -5.28
N THR A 161 4.68 2.97 -6.16
CA THR A 161 4.76 4.37 -6.56
C THR A 161 4.41 4.47 -8.04
N TYR A 162 3.55 5.41 -8.40
CA TYR A 162 3.24 5.76 -9.78
C TYR A 162 4.23 6.81 -10.30
N ALA A 163 5.06 6.42 -11.25
CA ALA A 163 6.00 7.27 -11.95
C ALA A 163 6.48 6.60 -13.25
N PHE A 164 6.42 7.28 -14.40
CA PHE A 164 7.14 6.84 -15.60
C PHE A 164 8.62 7.21 -15.52
N PHE A 165 8.91 8.35 -14.89
CA PHE A 165 10.23 8.88 -14.60
C PHE A 165 10.22 9.43 -13.17
N CYS A 166 11.36 9.40 -12.48
CA CYS A 166 11.47 9.76 -11.07
C CYS A 166 12.41 10.98 -10.93
N GLY A 167 11.88 12.17 -11.19
CA GLY A 167 12.64 13.42 -11.25
C GLY A 167 13.34 13.68 -12.59
N ASP A 168 13.85 14.89 -12.74
CA ASP A 168 14.45 15.37 -14.00
C ASP A 168 15.76 14.64 -14.32
N GLY A 169 15.90 14.23 -15.58
CA GLY A 169 17.09 13.52 -16.07
C GLY A 169 17.21 12.06 -15.60
N SER A 170 16.29 11.57 -14.76
CA SER A 170 16.31 10.20 -14.29
C SER A 170 15.90 9.22 -15.39
N PRO A 171 16.51 8.02 -15.44
CA PRO A 171 16.08 6.99 -16.36
C PRO A 171 14.62 6.61 -16.07
N GLN A 172 13.93 6.19 -17.11
CA GLN A 172 12.57 5.67 -17.00
C GLN A 172 12.49 4.51 -16.00
N THR A 173 11.44 4.52 -15.18
CA THR A 173 11.20 3.48 -14.17
C THR A 173 10.92 2.12 -14.83
N ALA A 174 11.08 1.05 -14.05
CA ALA A 174 10.76 -0.30 -14.51
C ALA A 174 9.30 -0.43 -14.95
N MET A 175 8.37 0.19 -14.21
CA MET A 175 6.95 0.19 -14.57
C MET A 175 6.66 1.06 -15.80
N GLY A 176 7.30 2.22 -15.97
CA GLY A 176 7.17 3.02 -17.20
C GLY A 176 7.56 2.22 -18.44
N LYS A 177 8.73 1.56 -18.40
CA LYS A 177 9.22 0.66 -19.47
C LYS A 177 8.26 -0.51 -19.73
N TYR A 178 7.68 -1.06 -18.66
CA TYR A 178 6.72 -2.16 -18.76
C TYR A 178 5.44 -1.73 -19.48
N ILE A 179 4.88 -0.56 -19.15
CA ILE A 179 3.68 -0.04 -19.81
C ILE A 179 3.95 0.28 -21.28
N GLU A 180 5.05 0.93 -21.61
CA GLU A 180 5.41 1.19 -23.01
C GLU A 180 5.55 -0.10 -23.83
N ARG A 181 6.12 -1.15 -23.25
CA ARG A 181 6.22 -2.47 -23.90
C ARG A 181 4.84 -3.09 -24.13
N ILE A 182 3.94 -3.01 -23.14
CA ILE A 182 2.57 -3.49 -23.28
C ILE A 182 1.84 -2.74 -24.41
N VAL A 183 1.97 -1.41 -24.42
CA VAL A 183 1.35 -0.54 -25.43
C VAL A 183 1.93 -0.80 -26.82
N LYS A 184 3.25 -0.97 -26.95
CA LYS A 184 3.89 -1.32 -28.23
C LYS A 184 3.35 -2.63 -28.80
N ASN A 185 3.00 -3.58 -27.93
CA ASN A 185 2.49 -4.90 -28.31
C ASN A 185 0.96 -4.97 -28.34
N ASN A 186 0.25 -3.83 -28.20
CA ASN A 186 -1.22 -3.76 -28.13
C ASN A 186 -1.84 -4.77 -27.13
N ASN A 187 -1.16 -5.05 -26.01
CA ASN A 187 -1.59 -6.09 -25.07
C ASN A 187 -2.65 -5.55 -24.09
N ILE A 188 -3.87 -5.37 -24.60
CA ILE A 188 -5.04 -4.86 -23.88
C ILE A 188 -5.35 -5.71 -22.64
N LYS A 189 -5.16 -7.04 -22.71
CA LYS A 189 -5.40 -7.95 -21.57
C LYS A 189 -4.54 -7.58 -20.36
N LYS A 190 -3.25 -7.27 -20.58
CA LYS A 190 -2.36 -6.86 -19.49
C LYS A 190 -2.76 -5.50 -18.89
N LEU A 191 -3.17 -4.55 -19.72
CA LEU A 191 -3.69 -3.26 -19.22
C LEU A 191 -4.98 -3.45 -18.42
N LYS A 192 -5.90 -4.30 -18.89
CA LYS A 192 -7.11 -4.66 -18.15
C LYS A 192 -6.78 -5.23 -16.77
N ASN A 193 -5.78 -6.11 -16.68
CA ASN A 193 -5.37 -6.68 -15.38
C ASN A 193 -4.89 -5.61 -14.39
N LEU A 194 -4.24 -4.54 -14.86
CA LEU A 194 -3.85 -3.40 -14.03
C LEU A 194 -5.06 -2.58 -13.58
N LEU A 195 -6.02 -2.32 -14.48
CA LEU A 195 -7.25 -1.57 -14.16
C LEU A 195 -8.09 -2.25 -13.06
N VAL A 196 -8.09 -3.59 -13.01
CA VAL A 196 -8.88 -4.33 -12.02
C VAL A 196 -8.16 -4.51 -10.67
N SER A 197 -6.94 -4.01 -10.50
CA SER A 197 -6.20 -4.04 -9.22
C SER A 197 -6.87 -3.17 -8.16
N PHE A 198 -6.77 -3.52 -6.88
CA PHE A 198 -7.13 -2.65 -5.76
C PHE A 198 -6.06 -1.56 -5.51
N CYS A 199 -4.83 -1.75 -6.02
CA CYS A 199 -3.77 -0.77 -5.92
C CYS A 199 -4.01 0.37 -6.92
N CYS A 200 -4.25 1.59 -6.41
CA CYS A 200 -4.56 2.74 -7.27
C CYS A 200 -3.40 3.11 -8.20
N GLU A 201 -2.14 2.87 -7.80
CA GLU A 201 -0.97 3.08 -8.67
C GLU A 201 -0.96 2.14 -9.87
N GLU A 202 -1.30 0.87 -9.68
CA GLU A 202 -1.44 -0.08 -10.79
C GLU A 202 -2.59 0.33 -11.72
N GLN A 203 -3.72 0.75 -11.15
CA GLN A 203 -4.84 1.26 -11.93
C GLN A 203 -4.45 2.49 -12.76
N ALA A 204 -3.68 3.42 -12.19
CA ALA A 204 -3.19 4.62 -12.89
C ALA A 204 -2.28 4.25 -14.08
N TYR A 205 -1.37 3.28 -13.91
CA TYR A 205 -0.59 2.74 -15.03
C TYR A 205 -1.48 2.09 -16.10
N GLY A 206 -2.52 1.36 -15.69
CA GLY A 206 -3.53 0.80 -16.59
C GLY A 206 -4.23 1.88 -17.41
N VAL A 207 -4.68 2.97 -16.76
CA VAL A 207 -5.34 4.11 -17.41
C VAL A 207 -4.39 4.78 -18.40
N ALA A 208 -3.15 5.07 -18.00
CA ALA A 208 -2.15 5.67 -18.87
C ALA A 208 -1.90 4.80 -20.12
N GLY A 209 -1.77 3.48 -19.94
CA GLY A 209 -1.60 2.55 -21.06
C GLY A 209 -2.79 2.53 -22.03
N ILE A 210 -4.03 2.55 -21.51
CA ILE A 210 -5.23 2.61 -22.35
C ILE A 210 -5.27 3.92 -23.15
N GLN A 211 -4.97 5.06 -22.53
CA GLN A 211 -4.90 6.34 -23.23
C GLN A 211 -3.83 6.36 -24.33
N MET A 212 -2.67 5.72 -24.09
CA MET A 212 -1.62 5.60 -25.11
C MET A 212 -2.05 4.72 -26.30
N LEU A 213 -2.85 3.68 -26.07
CA LEU A 213 -3.43 2.86 -27.15
C LEU A 213 -4.51 3.62 -27.93
N GLN A 214 -5.36 4.40 -27.25
CA GLN A 214 -6.36 5.25 -27.90
C GLN A 214 -5.71 6.28 -28.82
N LYS A 215 -4.59 6.90 -28.40
CA LYS A 215 -3.80 7.83 -29.25
C LYS A 215 -3.18 7.17 -30.48
N LYS A 216 -3.14 5.84 -30.54
CA LYS A 216 -2.65 5.04 -31.67
C LYS A 216 -3.79 4.43 -32.49
N ASP A 217 -5.03 4.84 -32.24
CA ASP A 217 -6.24 4.34 -32.91
C ASP A 217 -6.40 2.81 -32.80
N VAL A 218 -5.93 2.23 -31.68
CA VAL A 218 -6.15 0.80 -31.39
C VAL A 218 -7.59 0.62 -30.90
N ASP A 219 -8.30 -0.36 -31.47
CA ASP A 219 -9.66 -0.71 -31.05
C ASP A 219 -9.63 -1.33 -29.63
N ILE A 220 -10.39 -0.73 -28.72
CA ILE A 220 -10.48 -1.12 -27.31
C ILE A 220 -11.96 -1.22 -26.96
N SER A 221 -12.36 -2.32 -26.32
CA SER A 221 -13.76 -2.51 -25.94
C SER A 221 -14.27 -1.38 -25.04
N SER A 222 -15.52 -1.00 -25.26
CA SER A 222 -16.22 0.05 -24.51
C SER A 222 -16.22 -0.20 -23.00
N ASP A 223 -16.29 -1.47 -22.58
CA ASP A 223 -16.20 -1.87 -21.17
C ASP A 223 -14.86 -1.47 -20.53
N ILE A 224 -13.74 -1.64 -21.23
CA ILE A 224 -12.41 -1.28 -20.71
C ILE A 224 -12.27 0.24 -20.64
N ILE A 225 -12.78 0.95 -21.66
CA ILE A 225 -12.80 2.41 -21.68
C ILE A 225 -13.64 2.94 -20.51
N LYS A 226 -14.80 2.35 -20.25
CA LYS A 226 -15.66 2.70 -19.11
C LYS A 226 -14.96 2.51 -17.76
N ILE A 227 -14.24 1.40 -17.59
CA ILE A 227 -13.46 1.14 -16.38
C ILE A 227 -12.35 2.20 -16.21
N ALA A 228 -11.61 2.51 -17.28
CA ALA A 228 -10.54 3.50 -17.24
C ALA A 228 -11.08 4.92 -16.94
N ALA A 229 -12.23 5.28 -17.51
CA ALA A 229 -12.91 6.54 -17.23
C ALA A 229 -13.32 6.65 -15.77
N HIS A 230 -13.97 5.61 -15.21
CA HIS A 230 -14.36 5.56 -13.79
C HIS A 230 -13.15 5.73 -12.85
N ILE A 231 -12.04 5.05 -13.12
CA ILE A 231 -10.81 5.19 -12.31
C ILE A 231 -10.30 6.64 -12.34
N LYS A 232 -10.35 7.30 -13.50
CA LYS A 232 -9.91 8.69 -13.66
C LYS A 232 -10.86 9.67 -12.97
N GLU A 233 -12.16 9.49 -13.13
CA GLU A 233 -13.21 10.34 -12.54
C GLU A 233 -13.21 10.30 -11.01
N ARG A 234 -12.83 9.16 -10.42
CA ARG A 234 -12.70 9.00 -8.96
C ARG A 234 -11.63 9.92 -8.35
N LYS A 235 -10.63 10.36 -9.13
CA LYS A 235 -9.54 11.28 -8.68
C LYS A 235 -8.85 10.83 -7.40
N SER A 236 -8.58 9.53 -7.28
CA SER A 236 -7.95 8.95 -6.09
C SER A 236 -6.51 9.44 -5.93
N ALA A 237 -6.12 9.72 -4.70
CA ALA A 237 -4.73 10.04 -4.37
C ALA A 237 -3.77 8.88 -4.78
N LEU A 238 -2.70 9.23 -5.50
CA LEU A 238 -1.62 8.31 -5.87
C LEU A 238 -0.35 8.67 -5.12
N VAL A 239 0.38 7.66 -4.67
CA VAL A 239 1.78 7.80 -4.26
C VAL A 239 2.62 7.98 -5.52
N THR A 240 3.26 9.14 -5.67
CA THR A 240 4.09 9.45 -6.85
C THR A 240 5.56 9.68 -6.48
N CYS A 241 6.45 9.48 -7.45
CA CYS A 241 7.85 9.93 -7.33
C CYS A 241 8.02 11.28 -8.02
N ALA A 242 8.62 12.25 -7.32
CA ALA A 242 8.99 13.56 -7.85
C ALA A 242 10.50 13.86 -7.75
N GLY A 243 11.36 12.85 -7.93
CA GLY A 243 12.81 12.94 -7.72
C GLY A 243 13.20 12.60 -6.28
N CYS A 244 14.30 13.18 -5.75
CA CYS A 244 14.78 12.98 -4.36
C CYS A 244 13.76 13.37 -3.26
N LEU A 245 12.55 13.75 -3.64
CA LEU A 245 11.35 13.87 -2.83
C LEU A 245 10.40 12.73 -3.22
N THR A 246 10.59 11.54 -2.64
CA THR A 246 9.58 10.47 -2.70
C THR A 246 8.45 10.80 -1.72
N GLY A 247 7.19 10.54 -2.11
CA GLY A 247 6.03 10.72 -1.22
C GLY A 247 5.11 11.90 -1.53
N ILE A 248 5.13 12.46 -2.75
CA ILE A 248 4.10 13.43 -3.16
C ILE A 248 2.83 12.67 -3.52
N VAL A 249 1.72 13.05 -2.87
CA VAL A 249 0.40 12.53 -3.20
C VAL A 249 -0.24 13.46 -4.23
N SER A 250 -0.46 12.97 -5.45
CA SER A 250 -1.16 13.71 -6.52
C SER A 250 -2.55 13.14 -6.76
N THR A 251 -3.50 14.02 -7.10
CA THR A 251 -4.86 13.67 -7.55
C THR A 251 -5.09 13.89 -9.04
N ASP A 252 -4.12 14.48 -9.75
CA ASP A 252 -4.21 14.81 -11.17
C ASP A 252 -3.39 13.81 -12.01
N TYR A 253 -4.07 12.95 -12.78
CA TYR A 253 -3.48 11.99 -13.72
C TYR A 253 -4.46 11.57 -14.84
#